data_AF-A0A5C6MS17-F1
#
_entry.id   AF-A0A5C6MS17-F1
#
_cell.length_a   1.000
_cell.length_b   1.000
_cell.length_c   1.000
_cell.angle_alpha   90.00
_cell.angle_beta   90.00
_cell.angle_gamma   90.00
#
_symmetry.space_group_name_H-M   'P 1'
#
loop_
_entity.id
_entity.type
_entity.pdbx_description
1 polymer ?
#
loop_
_entity_poly.entity_id
_entity_poly.type
_entity_poly.pdbx_seq_one_letter_code
_entity_poly.pdbx_strand_id
1 'polypeptide(L)'
;MFPGVVDPADVADLLEADSTCFELIQLVPPEDKVLATMKKNSRDFLYPRHRPQSSRGPAERAILMTRSSSFHGISPKVEFGTRSIIEESDGRDSWSASSIVRLLS
;
A
#
# COMPACT_ATOMS: atom_id res chain seq x y z
N MET A 1 -3.00 -6.35 -14.16
CA MET A 1 -3.11 -6.09 -15.61
C MET A 1 -4.36 -5.24 -15.81
N PHE A 2 -4.26 -4.17 -16.59
CA PHE A 2 -5.39 -3.27 -16.91
C PHE A 2 -5.81 -3.57 -18.36
N PRO A 3 -6.70 -4.55 -18.58
CA PRO A 3 -6.98 -5.04 -19.94
C PRO A 3 -7.66 -3.96 -20.78
N GLY A 4 -7.22 -3.81 -22.03
CA GLY A 4 -7.80 -2.86 -22.98
C GLY A 4 -7.41 -1.39 -22.74
N VAL A 5 -6.54 -1.11 -21.77
CA VAL A 5 -6.01 0.23 -21.55
C VAL A 5 -4.77 0.45 -22.41
N VAL A 6 -4.81 1.50 -23.24
CA VAL A 6 -3.71 1.89 -24.13
C VAL A 6 -3.00 3.14 -23.61
N ASP A 7 -3.74 4.10 -23.05
CA ASP A 7 -3.16 5.30 -22.46
C ASP A 7 -2.76 5.06 -20.99
N PRO A 8 -1.49 5.28 -20.59
CA PRO A 8 -1.08 5.24 -19.19
C PRO A 8 -1.86 6.20 -18.28
N ALA A 9 -2.44 7.29 -18.81
CA ALA A 9 -3.29 8.20 -18.04
C ALA A 9 -4.55 7.48 -17.51
N ASP A 10 -5.18 6.63 -18.32
CA ASP A 10 -6.36 5.86 -17.93
C ASP A 10 -6.02 4.86 -16.81
N VAL A 11 -4.80 4.31 -16.79
CA VAL A 11 -4.32 3.46 -15.68
C VAL A 11 -4.33 4.25 -14.37
N ALA A 12 -3.95 5.53 -14.40
CA ALA A 12 -3.92 6.36 -13.21
C ALA A 12 -5.34 6.60 -12.66
N ASP A 13 -6.34 6.74 -13.53
CA ASP A 13 -7.74 6.92 -13.14
C ASP A 13 -8.34 5.63 -12.57
N LEU A 14 -8.00 4.48 -13.15
CA LEU A 14 -8.35 3.17 -12.58
C LEU A 14 -7.72 2.97 -11.20
N LEU A 15 -6.44 3.35 -11.03
CA LEU A 15 -5.77 3.33 -9.73
C LEU A 15 -6.37 4.32 -8.73
N GLU A 16 -7.03 5.39 -9.20
CA GLU A 16 -7.69 6.37 -8.35
C GLU A 16 -9.03 5.85 -7.82
N ALA A 17 -9.70 4.95 -8.54
CA ALA A 17 -10.86 4.24 -8.03
C ALA A 17 -10.51 3.18 -6.97
N ASP A 18 -9.25 2.72 -6.94
CA ASP A 18 -8.77 1.68 -6.04
C ASP A 18 -8.11 2.21 -4.76
N SER A 19 -8.00 1.32 -3.77
CA SER A 19 -7.31 1.60 -2.50
C SER A 19 -6.31 0.52 -2.11
N THR A 20 -5.16 0.95 -1.63
CA THR A 20 -4.13 0.12 -1.00
C THR A 20 -4.35 0.07 0.50
N CYS A 21 -4.34 -1.14 1.07
CA CYS A 21 -4.52 -1.37 2.50
C CYS A 21 -3.32 -2.11 3.11
N PHE A 22 -2.93 -1.72 4.33
CA PHE A 22 -2.06 -2.53 5.18
C PHE A 22 -2.79 -2.87 6.47
N GLU A 23 -2.54 -4.07 6.96
CA GLU A 23 -3.04 -4.56 8.23
C GLU A 23 -1.86 -4.95 9.11
N LEU A 24 -1.88 -4.49 10.36
CA LEU A 24 -1.03 -5.03 11.40
C LEU A 24 -1.80 -6.15 12.07
N ILE A 25 -1.36 -7.39 11.89
CA ILE A 25 -2.02 -8.58 12.42
C ILE A 25 -1.16 -9.23 13.50
N GLN A 26 -1.79 -9.70 14.57
CA GLN A 26 -1.12 -10.53 15.58
C GLN A 26 -1.25 -12.00 15.20
N LEU A 27 -0.13 -12.68 14.93
CA LEU A 27 -0.10 -14.07 14.43
C LEU A 27 -0.04 -15.15 15.52
N VAL A 28 0.18 -14.77 16.78
CA VAL A 28 0.42 -15.69 17.91
C VAL A 28 -0.61 -15.42 19.02
N PRO A 29 -1.05 -16.44 19.80
CA PRO A 29 -2.19 -16.31 20.71
C PRO A 29 -2.16 -15.14 21.70
N PRO A 30 -3.33 -14.54 22.02
CA PRO A 30 -4.68 -14.92 21.55
C PRO A 30 -4.95 -14.34 20.15
N GLU A 31 -5.15 -15.21 19.14
CA GLU A 31 -4.69 -15.08 17.73
C GLU A 31 -5.47 -14.16 16.76
N ASP A 32 -4.84 -13.95 15.59
CA ASP A 32 -5.36 -13.51 14.28
C ASP A 32 -6.23 -12.26 14.26
N LYS A 33 -5.80 -11.28 15.04
CA LYS A 33 -6.49 -10.00 15.16
C LYS A 33 -5.80 -8.89 14.40
N VAL A 34 -6.56 -8.16 13.60
CA VAL A 34 -6.13 -6.87 13.03
C VAL A 34 -6.06 -5.84 14.17
N LEU A 35 -4.83 -5.46 14.54
CA LEU A 35 -4.55 -4.47 15.58
C LEU A 35 -4.67 -3.05 15.07
N ALA A 36 -4.28 -2.81 13.81
CA ALA A 36 -4.37 -1.52 13.17
C ALA A 36 -4.45 -1.68 11.65
N THR A 37 -5.04 -0.69 10.98
CA THR A 37 -5.16 -0.63 9.52
C THR A 37 -4.64 0.68 8.97
N MET A 38 -4.17 0.65 7.75
CA MET A 38 -3.92 1.83 6.93
C MET A 38 -4.69 1.64 5.63
N LYS A 39 -5.39 2.67 5.17
CA LYS A 39 -6.02 2.68 3.85
C LYS A 39 -5.63 3.96 3.13
N LYS A 40 -5.19 3.83 1.88
CA LYS A 40 -4.81 4.96 1.03
C LYS A 40 -5.28 4.72 -0.40
N ASN A 41 -5.56 5.78 -1.13
CA ASN A 41 -5.79 5.70 -2.56
C ASN A 41 -4.58 5.06 -3.28
N SER A 42 -4.81 4.12 -4.19
CA SER A 42 -3.74 3.35 -4.84
C SER A 42 -2.87 4.22 -5.76
N ARG A 43 -3.45 5.19 -6.47
CA ARG A 43 -2.68 6.16 -7.27
C ARG A 43 -1.73 6.96 -6.38
N ASP A 44 -2.22 7.56 -5.29
CA ASP A 44 -1.36 8.32 -4.36
C ASP A 44 -0.34 7.44 -3.62
N PHE A 45 -0.66 6.15 -3.44
CA PHE A 45 0.27 5.18 -2.85
C PHE A 45 1.39 4.83 -3.84
N LEU A 46 1.08 4.46 -5.08
CA LEU A 46 2.06 4.04 -6.07
C LEU A 46 2.85 5.20 -6.68
N TYR A 47 2.20 6.35 -6.84
CA TYR A 47 2.75 7.57 -7.44
C TYR A 47 2.61 8.76 -6.50
N PRO A 48 3.51 8.90 -5.51
CA PRO A 48 3.56 10.06 -4.64
C PRO A 48 3.46 11.40 -5.36
N ARG A 49 2.59 12.26 -4.81
CA ARG A 49 2.89 13.67 -4.54
C ARG A 49 4.39 13.95 -4.43
N HIS A 50 5.07 14.56 -5.42
CA HIS A 50 6.45 15.02 -5.23
C HIS A 50 6.49 15.92 -3.99
N ARG A 51 7.23 15.50 -2.97
CA ARG A 51 7.47 16.33 -1.78
C ARG A 51 8.79 17.09 -1.96
N PRO A 52 8.89 18.34 -1.47
CA PRO A 52 10.15 19.07 -1.48
C PRO A 52 11.26 18.25 -0.84
N GLN A 53 12.45 18.25 -1.45
CA GLN A 53 13.63 17.48 -1.01
C GLN A 53 13.97 17.68 0.48
N SER A 54 13.68 18.88 1.02
CA SER A 54 13.87 19.23 2.43
C SER A 54 13.00 18.45 3.42
N SER A 55 11.99 17.72 2.95
CA SER A 55 11.12 16.86 3.77
C SER A 55 11.47 15.37 3.69
N ARG A 56 12.49 15.01 2.91
CA ARG A 56 12.88 13.61 2.65
C ARG A 56 13.80 13.12 3.78
N GLY A 57 13.19 12.61 4.85
CA GLY A 57 13.89 11.88 5.91
C GLY A 57 14.36 10.48 5.44
N PRO A 58 15.00 9.68 6.33
CA PRO A 58 15.50 8.34 6.01
C PRO A 58 14.43 7.39 5.46
N ALA A 59 13.20 7.55 5.94
CA ALA A 59 12.02 6.96 5.34
C ALA A 59 11.37 7.98 4.40
N GLU A 60 11.31 7.66 3.11
CA GLU A 60 10.64 8.49 2.10
C GLU A 60 9.18 8.75 2.49
N ARG A 61 8.55 7.80 3.20
CA ARG A 61 7.18 7.89 3.69
C ARG A 61 7.03 7.22 5.05
N ALA A 62 6.36 7.94 5.96
CA ALA A 62 5.88 7.43 7.23
C ALA A 62 4.37 7.63 7.32
N ILE A 63 3.62 6.59 7.66
CA ILE A 63 2.16 6.67 7.87
C ILE A 63 1.82 6.13 9.25
N LEU A 64 1.00 6.90 9.97
CA LEU A 64 0.40 6.47 11.23
C LEU A 64 -0.85 5.65 10.91
N MET A 65 -0.93 4.43 11.43
CA MET A 65 -2.06 3.53 11.22
C MET A 65 -3.23 3.87 12.15
N THR A 66 -4.44 3.59 11.68
CA THR A 66 -5.66 3.65 12.48
C THR A 66 -5.76 2.39 13.32
N ARG A 67 -5.72 2.53 14.64
CA ARG A 67 -5.84 1.41 15.57
C ARG A 67 -7.26 0.85 15.59
N SER A 68 -7.36 -0.46 15.81
CA SER A 68 -8.59 -1.08 16.26
C SER A 68 -8.94 -0.59 17.67
N SER A 69 -10.23 -0.57 18.00
CA SER A 69 -10.72 -0.20 19.34
C SER A 69 -10.13 -1.07 20.45
N SER A 70 -9.77 -2.29 20.12
CA SER A 70 -9.20 -3.28 21.02
C SER A 70 -7.68 -3.28 21.13
N PHE A 71 -7.00 -2.35 20.45
CA PHE A 71 -5.57 -2.18 20.60
C PHE A 71 -5.29 -0.95 21.48
N HIS A 72 -5.01 -1.24 22.75
CA HIS A 72 -4.86 -0.24 23.82
C HIS A 72 -3.49 0.47 23.80
N GLY A 73 -2.60 0.12 22.86
CA GLY A 73 -1.30 0.74 22.68
C GLY A 73 -1.32 2.04 21.86
N ILE A 74 -0.13 2.57 21.55
CA ILE A 74 0.06 3.73 20.67
C ILE A 74 -0.23 3.38 19.21
N SER A 75 -0.66 4.35 18.42
CA SER A 75 -0.89 4.11 16.98
C SER A 75 0.40 3.68 16.30
N PRO A 76 0.42 2.50 15.63
CA PRO A 76 1.61 2.04 14.93
C PRO A 76 2.01 3.00 13.81
N LYS A 77 3.31 3.17 13.62
CA LYS A 77 3.89 3.93 12.52
C LYS A 77 4.56 2.96 11.55
N VAL A 78 4.23 3.05 10.27
CA VAL A 78 4.85 2.26 9.20
C VAL A 78 5.70 3.18 8.34
N GLU A 79 6.94 2.78 8.10
CA GLU A 79 7.89 3.46 7.25
C GLU A 79 8.20 2.62 6.02
N PHE A 80 8.07 3.21 4.83
CA PHE A 80 8.24 2.48 3.58
C PHE A 80 8.64 3.40 2.42
N GLY A 81 9.15 2.80 1.35
CA GLY A 81 9.31 3.41 0.03
C GLY A 81 8.41 2.73 -0.98
N THR A 82 8.14 3.39 -2.11
CA THR A 82 7.36 2.81 -3.20
C THR A 82 8.08 3.10 -4.51
N ARG A 83 8.36 2.04 -5.28
CA ARG A 83 8.89 2.14 -6.64
C ARG A 83 7.91 1.45 -7.58
N SER A 84 7.38 2.20 -8.53
CA SER A 84 6.35 1.74 -9.46
C SER A 84 6.79 2.04 -10.89
N ILE A 85 6.51 1.11 -11.82
CA ILE A 85 6.80 1.25 -13.25
C ILE A 85 5.53 0.78 -13.98
N ILE A 86 5.10 1.51 -15.01
CA ILE A 86 4.04 1.10 -15.93
C ILE A 86 4.73 0.53 -17.16
N GLU A 87 4.44 -0.72 -17.47
CA GLU A 87 4.94 -1.42 -18.65
C GLU A 87 3.77 -2.11 -19.36
N GLU A 88 3.83 -2.14 -20.69
CA GLU A 88 2.89 -2.89 -21.53
C GLU A 88 3.10 -4.41 -21.33
N SER A 89 2.01 -5.19 -21.30
CA SER A 89 2.07 -6.64 -21.12
C SER A 89 1.21 -7.34 -22.16
N ASP A 90 1.79 -8.34 -22.83
CA ASP A 90 1.18 -9.11 -23.93
C ASP A 90 0.14 -10.16 -23.46
N GLY A 91 -0.28 -10.08 -22.19
CA GLY A 91 -1.33 -10.93 -21.61
C GLY A 91 -0.98 -12.40 -21.40
N ARG A 92 0.28 -12.80 -21.65
CA ARG A 92 0.78 -14.17 -21.50
C ARG A 92 1.35 -14.50 -20.12
N ASP A 93 1.56 -13.51 -19.27
CA ASP A 93 2.11 -13.70 -17.93
C ASP A 93 1.00 -14.03 -16.92
N SER A 94 0.98 -15.31 -16.55
CA SER A 94 0.01 -15.96 -15.68
C SER A 94 -0.21 -15.27 -14.33
N TRP A 95 -1.48 -15.14 -13.96
CA TRP A 95 -1.94 -14.62 -12.67
C TRP A 95 -1.37 -15.36 -11.47
N SER A 96 -0.76 -14.60 -10.57
CA SER A 96 -0.77 -14.85 -9.12
C SER A 96 -0.53 -13.52 -8.40
N ALA A 97 -1.53 -12.63 -8.40
CA ALA A 97 -1.49 -11.42 -7.59
C ALA A 97 -2.27 -11.65 -6.30
N SER A 98 -1.65 -12.31 -5.33
CA SER A 98 -2.00 -12.09 -3.92
C SER A 98 -0.85 -11.33 -3.30
N SER A 99 -0.95 -10.00 -3.27
CA SER A 99 0.01 -9.16 -2.54
C SER A 99 -0.40 -9.08 -1.08
N ILE A 100 -0.30 -10.19 -0.35
CA ILE A 100 -0.26 -10.15 1.11
C ILE A 100 1.19 -9.93 1.50
N VAL A 101 1.55 -8.69 1.84
CA VAL A 101 2.83 -8.38 2.48
C VAL A 101 2.65 -8.62 3.97
N ARG A 102 3.09 -9.77 4.48
CA ARG A 102 3.14 -10.08 5.91
C ARG A 102 4.44 -9.56 6.50
N LEU A 103 4.36 -8.48 7.28
CA LEU A 103 5.45 -8.06 8.15
C LEU A 103 5.38 -8.90 9.43
N LEU A 104 6.39 -9.72 9.67
CA LEU A 104 6.55 -10.51 10.89
C LEU A 104 7.39 -9.70 11.88
N SER A 105 6.91 -9.55 13.12
CA SER A 105 7.62 -8.94 14.24
C SER A 105 8.50 -9.96 14.96
#